data_AF-A0A7X7R2A5-F1
#
_entry.id   AF-A0A7X7R2A5-F1
#
_cell.length_a   1.000
_cell.length_b   1.000
_cell.length_c   1.000
_cell.angle_alpha   90.00
_cell.angle_beta   90.00
_cell.angle_gamma   90.00
#
_symmetry.space_group_name_H-M   'P 1'
#
loop_
_entity.id
_entity.type
_entity.pdbx_description
1 polymer ?
#
loop_
_entity_poly.entity_id
_entity_poly.type
_entity_poly.pdbx_seq_one_letter_code
_entity_poly.pdbx_strand_id
1 'polypeptide(L)'
;MPRTNIMKPKVAPVKKKKVKYKKIVFKITVNQKKALDLMCKKQRTTPVKFLKSQITKQVTKYRSNPEPPNYVTENQLQLFDLNNPPL
;
A
#
# COMPACT_ATOMS: atom_id res chain seq x y z
N MET A 1 -30.33 -5.86 -37.36
CA MET A 1 -30.31 -5.04 -36.13
C MET A 1 -28.90 -4.49 -35.94
N PRO A 2 -28.70 -3.17 -35.73
CA PRO A 2 -27.36 -2.63 -35.54
C PRO A 2 -26.91 -2.81 -34.08
N ARG A 3 -25.70 -3.36 -33.88
CA ARG A 3 -25.02 -3.43 -32.57
C ARG A 3 -24.54 -2.04 -32.17
N THR A 4 -24.98 -1.54 -31.02
CA THR A 4 -24.44 -0.32 -30.42
C THR A 4 -23.03 -0.58 -29.90
N ASN A 5 -22.07 0.19 -30.40
CA ASN A 5 -20.69 0.13 -29.93
C ASN A 5 -20.59 0.98 -28.65
N ILE A 6 -20.53 0.32 -27.49
CA ILE A 6 -20.35 1.00 -26.21
C ILE A 6 -18.87 1.45 -26.12
N MET A 7 -18.61 2.71 -26.45
CA MET A 7 -17.31 3.34 -26.22
C MET A 7 -17.06 3.42 -24.71
N LYS A 8 -16.13 2.59 -24.22
CA LYS A 8 -15.68 2.65 -22.82
C LYS A 8 -15.04 4.02 -22.54
N PRO A 9 -15.38 4.69 -21.43
CA PRO A 9 -14.82 6.01 -21.12
C PRO A 9 -13.30 5.90 -20.92
N LYS A 10 -12.57 6.81 -21.58
CA LYS A 10 -11.11 6.90 -21.51
C LYS A 10 -10.72 7.44 -20.13
N VAL A 11 -10.40 6.55 -19.19
CA VAL A 11 -9.97 6.92 -17.83
C VAL A 11 -8.68 7.77 -17.94
N ALA A 12 -8.77 9.03 -17.55
CA ALA A 12 -7.62 9.93 -17.57
C ALA A 12 -6.53 9.40 -16.61
N PRO A 13 -5.24 9.39 -17.00
CA PRO A 13 -4.18 8.90 -16.13
C PRO A 13 -4.06 9.80 -14.90
N VAL A 14 -4.29 9.21 -13.72
CA VAL A 14 -4.12 9.91 -12.43
C VAL A 14 -2.67 10.38 -12.34
N LYS A 15 -2.46 11.70 -12.25
CA LYS A 15 -1.13 12.29 -12.10
C LYS A 15 -0.53 11.82 -10.77
N LYS A 16 0.51 10.98 -10.83
CA LYS A 16 1.24 10.53 -9.64
C LYS A 16 1.87 11.73 -8.94
N LYS A 17 1.61 11.89 -7.64
CA LYS A 17 2.28 12.93 -6.82
C LYS A 17 3.78 12.65 -6.81
N LYS A 18 4.60 13.70 -7.00
CA LYS A 18 6.06 13.58 -6.95
C LYS A 18 6.48 13.17 -5.54
N VAL A 19 7.21 12.06 -5.41
CA VAL A 19 7.77 11.61 -4.13
C VAL A 19 9.01 12.43 -3.81
N LYS A 20 9.01 13.13 -2.68
CA LYS A 20 10.17 13.89 -2.19
C LYS A 20 11.01 12.97 -1.29
N TYR A 21 12.26 12.74 -1.67
CA TYR A 21 13.20 11.96 -0.85
C TYR A 21 14.00 12.87 0.07
N LYS A 22 14.34 12.37 1.27
CA LYS A 22 15.21 13.04 2.24
C LYS A 22 16.36 12.11 2.61
N LYS A 23 17.57 12.66 2.76
CA LYS A 23 18.77 11.90 3.13
C LYS A 23 18.84 11.75 4.65
N ILE A 24 19.08 10.53 5.11
CA ILE A 24 19.33 10.21 6.52
C ILE A 24 20.72 9.57 6.59
N VAL A 25 21.58 10.11 7.45
CA VAL A 25 22.93 9.58 7.70
C VAL A 25 23.02 9.23 9.18
N PHE A 26 23.42 8.01 9.49
CA PHE A 26 23.61 7.56 10.86
C PHE A 26 24.94 6.82 10.98
N LYS A 27 25.56 6.92 12.16
CA LYS A 27 26.70 6.09 12.55
C LYS A 27 26.16 4.88 13.32
N ILE A 28 26.74 3.72 13.10
CA ILE A 28 26.48 2.49 13.88
C ILE A 28 27.79 1.92 14.38
N THR A 29 27.72 1.14 15.44
CA THR A 29 28.91 0.46 15.97
C THR A 29 29.39 -0.63 15.00
N VAL A 30 30.67 -1.00 15.14
CA VAL A 30 31.28 -2.06 14.32
C VAL A 30 30.52 -3.39 14.50
N ASN A 31 30.10 -3.70 15.74
CA ASN A 31 29.36 -4.93 16.04
C ASN A 31 27.96 -4.92 15.41
N GLN A 32 27.27 -3.79 15.44
CA GLN A 32 25.97 -3.64 14.77
C GLN A 32 26.11 -3.84 13.24
N LYS A 33 27.18 -3.32 12.64
CA LYS A 33 27.45 -3.52 11.21
C LYS A 33 27.69 -4.99 10.88
N LYS A 34 28.52 -5.69 11.66
CA LYS A 34 28.78 -7.14 11.50
C LYS A 34 27.49 -7.96 11.58
N ALA A 35 26.65 -7.70 12.60
CA ALA A 35 25.37 -8.38 12.77
C ALA A 35 24.41 -8.09 11.60
N LEU A 36 24.35 -6.84 11.14
CA LEU A 36 23.54 -6.43 9.99
C LEU A 36 23.97 -7.15 8.71
N ASP A 37 25.26 -7.24 8.45
CA ASP A 37 25.81 -7.90 7.26
C ASP A 37 25.52 -9.41 7.28
N LEU A 38 25.66 -10.07 8.45
CA LEU A 38 25.31 -11.49 8.62
C LEU A 38 23.82 -11.74 8.32
N MET A 39 22.94 -10.90 8.87
CA MET A 39 21.50 -10.98 8.64
C MET A 39 21.13 -10.74 7.18
N CYS A 40 21.77 -9.76 6.54
CA CYS A 40 21.55 -9.46 5.12
C CYS A 40 21.98 -10.64 4.24
N LYS A 41 23.11 -11.31 4.54
CA LYS A 41 23.55 -12.53 3.85
C LYS A 41 22.52 -13.66 3.99
N LYS A 42 22.05 -13.92 5.21
CA LYS A 42 21.06 -14.98 5.48
C LYS A 42 19.76 -14.77 4.71
N GLN A 43 19.29 -13.52 4.62
CA GLN A 43 18.03 -13.18 3.96
C GLN A 43 18.18 -12.85 2.47
N ARG A 44 19.39 -12.87 1.91
CA ARG A 44 19.71 -12.44 0.54
C ARG A 44 19.19 -11.01 0.25
N THR A 45 19.36 -10.11 1.21
CA THR A 45 18.96 -8.70 1.10
C THR A 45 20.15 -7.76 1.18
N THR A 46 19.92 -6.47 0.94
CA THR A 46 20.94 -5.43 1.17
C THR A 46 20.61 -4.66 2.46
N PRO A 47 21.62 -4.11 3.15
CA PRO A 47 21.41 -3.32 4.37
C PRO A 47 20.38 -2.20 4.19
N VAL A 48 20.41 -1.53 3.03
CA VAL A 48 19.46 -0.45 2.69
C VAL A 48 18.03 -0.98 2.56
N LYS A 49 17.82 -2.10 1.85
CA LYS A 49 16.49 -2.71 1.71
C LYS A 49 15.96 -3.18 3.06
N PHE A 50 16.81 -3.80 3.87
CA PHE A 50 16.46 -4.26 5.21
C PHE A 50 16.02 -3.11 6.11
N LEU A 51 16.84 -2.04 6.20
CA LEU A 51 16.52 -0.88 7.01
C LEU A 51 15.23 -0.18 6.56
N LYS A 52 15.03 0.00 5.25
CA LYS A 52 13.78 0.55 4.72
C LYS A 52 12.57 -0.31 5.11
N SER A 53 12.71 -1.64 5.05
CA SER A 53 11.65 -2.56 5.49
C SER A 53 11.33 -2.41 6.98
N GLN A 54 12.35 -2.36 7.84
CA GLN A 54 12.15 -2.16 9.28
C GLN A 54 11.53 -0.81 9.62
N ILE A 55 12.02 0.27 9.01
CA ILE A 55 11.44 1.62 9.16
C ILE A 55 9.97 1.61 8.73
N THR A 56 9.67 1.00 7.57
CA THR A 56 8.30 0.92 7.06
C THR A 56 7.40 0.18 8.05
N LYS A 57 7.81 -1.01 8.51
CA LYS A 57 7.05 -1.81 9.49
C LYS A 57 6.75 -1.07 10.80
N GLN A 58 7.67 -0.23 11.26
CA GLN A 58 7.44 0.55 12.47
C GLN A 58 6.56 1.77 12.19
N VAL A 59 6.85 2.55 11.15
CA VAL A 59 6.07 3.75 10.81
C VAL A 59 4.63 3.41 10.46
N THR A 60 4.36 2.28 9.80
CA THR A 60 2.99 1.84 9.49
C THR A 60 2.13 1.65 10.73
N LYS A 61 2.72 1.27 11.87
CA LYS A 61 1.96 1.12 13.13
C LYS A 61 1.48 2.45 13.72
N TYR A 62 2.22 3.52 13.46
CA TYR A 62 1.94 4.86 13.99
C TYR A 62 1.21 5.75 12.99
N ARG A 63 0.93 5.24 11.78
CA ARG A 63 0.23 6.01 10.77
C ARG A 63 -1.24 6.13 11.19
N SER A 64 -1.67 7.35 11.49
CA SER A 64 -2.98 7.71 12.07
C SER A 64 -4.20 7.36 11.21
N ASN A 65 -4.01 7.03 9.93
CA ASN A 65 -5.03 6.46 9.06
C ASN A 65 -4.59 5.04 8.67
N PRO A 66 -4.89 4.01 9.47
CA PRO A 66 -5.05 2.69 8.87
C PRO A 66 -6.16 2.82 7.84
N GLU A 67 -5.91 2.45 6.58
CA GLU A 67 -7.04 2.24 5.68
C GLU A 67 -7.98 1.25 6.39
N PRO A 68 -9.26 1.59 6.57
CA PRO A 68 -10.18 0.66 7.20
C PRO A 68 -10.11 -0.63 6.40
N PRO A 69 -10.02 -1.81 7.05
CA PRO A 69 -10.06 -3.06 6.32
C PRO A 69 -11.31 -3.01 5.44
N ASN A 70 -11.14 -3.28 4.15
CA ASN A 70 -12.25 -3.29 3.20
C ASN A 70 -13.09 -4.53 3.49
N TYR A 71 -13.90 -4.47 4.56
CA TYR A 71 -14.89 -5.46 4.89
C TYR A 71 -16.04 -5.30 3.89
N VAL A 72 -15.84 -5.80 2.68
CA VAL A 72 -16.95 -6.11 1.79
C VAL A 72 -17.66 -7.31 2.43
N THR A 73 -18.63 -7.04 3.29
CA THR A 73 -19.53 -8.10 3.75
C THR A 73 -20.45 -8.46 2.58
N GLU A 74 -20.67 -9.75 2.38
CA GLU A 74 -21.34 -10.32 1.19
C GLU A 74 -22.75 -9.73 0.93
N ASN A 75 -23.37 -9.12 1.94
CA ASN A 75 -24.77 -8.68 1.92
C ASN A 75 -25.01 -7.19 1.67
N GLN A 76 -23.99 -6.36 1.42
CA GLN A 76 -24.19 -4.90 1.25
C GLN A 76 -24.93 -4.49 -0.04
N LEU A 77 -25.08 -5.41 -0.99
CA LEU A 77 -25.81 -5.18 -2.24
C LEU A 77 -27.31 -5.49 -2.14
N GLN A 78 -27.77 -6.14 -1.07
CA GLN A 78 -29.18 -6.51 -0.89
C GLN A 78 -30.09 -5.34 -0.50
N LEU A 79 -29.52 -4.18 -0.12
CA LEU A 79 -30.29 -2.99 0.25
C LEU A 79 -30.95 -2.28 -0.95
N PHE A 80 -30.58 -2.65 -2.18
CA PHE A 80 -31.06 -2.02 -3.41
C PHE A 80 -31.95 -2.95 -4.24
N ASP A 81 -32.47 -4.04 -3.68
CA ASP A 81 -33.52 -4.82 -4.34
C ASP A 81 -34.82 -3.97 -4.40
N LEU A 82 -34.97 -3.33 -5.55
CA LEU A 82 -35.91 -2.27 -5.97
C LEU A 82 -37.41 -2.66 -6.00
N ASN A 83 -37.91 -3.47 -5.06
CA ASN A 83 -39.32 -3.89 -5.04
C ASN A 83 -40.14 -3.45 -3.82
N ASN A 84 -39.70 -2.44 -3.05
CA ASN A 84 -40.53 -1.87 -1.99
C ASN A 84 -40.91 -0.41 -2.30
N PRO A 85 -42.08 -0.14 -2.90
CA PRO A 85 -42.63 1.22 -2.90
C PRO A 85 -42.97 1.63 -1.45
N PRO A 86 -42.76 2.90 -1.07
CA PRO A 86 -43.12 3.36 0.27
C PRO A 86 -44.65 3.28 0.46
N LEU A 87 -45.08 2.66 1.56
CA LEU A 87 -46.41 2.85 2.14
C LEU A 87 -46.34 4.01 3.15
#